data_AF-A0A1Q6L7S1-F1
#
_entry.id   AF-A0A1Q6L7S1-F1
#
_cell.length_a   1.000
_cell.length_b   1.000
_cell.length_c   1.000
_cell.angle_alpha   90.00
_cell.angle_beta   90.00
_cell.angle_gamma   90.00
#
_symmetry.space_group_name_H-M   'P 1'
#
loop_
_entity.id
_entity.type
_entity.pdbx_description
1 polymer ?
#
loop_
_entity_poly.entity_id
_entity_poly.type
_entity_poly.pdbx_seq_one_letter_code
_entity_poly.pdbx_strand_id
1 'polypeptide(L)'
;MVIEDMQQSLELLENIKYFFYNIEEIEKKLNIDLRNKEYERDDLLHEIELSKLNAIEIMAVYKKLEKVLQERRIIKDKIDLVSTIKPYANKFIAKGICAETDAAIKNIETLKRNQENRQYTPRVLKDLKCAKKKREE
;
A
#
# COMPACT_ATOMS: atom_id res chain seq x y z
N MET A 1 -13.42 14.28 2.79
CA MET A 1 -13.21 13.44 3.99
C MET A 1 -13.33 14.35 5.19
N VAL A 2 -14.26 14.05 6.11
CA VAL A 2 -14.37 14.77 7.39
C VAL A 2 -13.72 13.86 8.43
N ILE A 3 -12.80 14.38 9.24
CA ILE A 3 -12.16 13.62 10.30
C ILE A 3 -13.05 13.73 11.52
N GLU A 4 -13.99 12.80 11.67
CA GLU A 4 -14.98 12.83 12.76
C GLU A 4 -14.60 11.90 13.92
N ASP A 5 -13.79 10.88 13.65
CA ASP A 5 -13.36 9.93 14.66
C ASP A 5 -11.90 9.44 14.49
N MET A 6 -11.38 8.87 15.58
CA MET A 6 -9.98 8.42 15.64
C MET A 6 -9.70 7.23 14.72
N GLN A 7 -10.70 6.38 14.45
CA GLN A 7 -10.53 5.22 13.60
C GLN A 7 -10.33 5.65 12.14
N GLN A 8 -11.16 6.57 11.65
CA GLN A 8 -10.98 7.17 10.31
C GLN A 8 -9.63 7.86 10.17
N SER A 9 -9.18 8.55 11.23
CA SER A 9 -7.86 9.20 11.25
C SER A 9 -6.72 8.18 11.12
N LEU A 10 -6.80 7.07 11.86
CA LEU A 10 -5.81 6.00 11.80
C LEU A 10 -5.78 5.33 10.43
N GLU A 11 -6.96 5.04 9.85
CA GLU A 11 -7.06 4.44 8.51
C GLU A 11 -6.42 5.33 7.43
N LEU A 12 -6.65 6.64 7.49
CA LEU A 12 -5.98 7.57 6.57
C LEU A 12 -4.46 7.52 6.74
N LEU A 13 -3.95 7.59 7.97
CA LEU A 13 -2.51 7.60 8.22
C LEU A 13 -1.85 6.28 7.81
N GLU A 14 -2.50 5.14 8.03
CA GLU A 14 -2.03 3.84 7.57
C GLU A 14 -2.02 3.75 6.04
N ASN A 15 -3.03 4.28 5.36
CA ASN A 15 -3.04 4.34 3.90
C ASN A 15 -1.93 5.24 3.34
N ILE A 16 -1.70 6.40 3.96
CA ILE A 16 -0.60 7.30 3.63
C ILE A 16 0.76 6.61 3.82
N LYS A 17 0.92 5.93 4.95
CA LYS A 17 2.10 5.15 5.27
C LYS A 17 2.32 4.07 4.22
N TYR A 18 1.31 3.23 3.97
CA TYR A 18 1.38 2.17 2.98
C TYR A 18 1.79 2.71 1.61
N PHE A 19 1.17 3.80 1.16
CA PHE A 19 1.51 4.44 -0.11
C PHE A 19 2.99 4.82 -0.20
N PHE A 20 3.52 5.55 0.79
CA PHE A 20 4.90 6.02 0.73
C PHE A 20 5.93 4.91 0.89
N TYR A 21 5.67 3.91 1.74
CA TYR A 21 6.63 2.80 1.94
C TYR A 21 6.65 1.81 0.77
N ASN A 22 5.51 1.57 0.13
CA ASN A 22 5.40 0.47 -0.83
C ASN A 22 5.59 0.90 -2.29
N ILE A 23 5.60 2.20 -2.62
CA ILE A 23 5.64 2.64 -4.01
C ILE A 23 6.86 2.12 -4.78
N GLU A 24 8.02 2.04 -4.12
CA GLU A 24 9.25 1.50 -4.71
C GLU A 24 9.18 -0.02 -4.89
N GLU A 25 8.63 -0.74 -3.92
CA GLU A 25 8.44 -2.19 -4.03
C GLU A 25 7.43 -2.56 -5.11
N ILE A 26 6.34 -1.79 -5.23
CA ILE A 26 5.32 -1.97 -6.27
C ILE A 26 5.95 -1.78 -7.65
N GLU A 27 6.74 -0.72 -7.85
CA GLU A 27 7.44 -0.49 -9.10
C GLU A 27 8.41 -1.63 -9.44
N LYS A 28 9.19 -2.12 -8.47
CA LYS A 28 10.09 -3.27 -8.67
C LYS A 28 9.34 -4.52 -9.09
N LYS A 29 8.24 -4.85 -8.40
CA LYS A 29 7.39 -6.00 -8.73
C LYS A 29 6.82 -5.89 -10.14
N LEU A 30 6.25 -4.73 -10.49
CA LEU A 30 5.71 -4.51 -11.83
C LEU A 30 6.76 -4.65 -12.94
N ASN A 31 7.99 -4.20 -12.72
CA ASN A 31 9.08 -4.37 -13.69
C ASN A 31 9.50 -5.84 -13.83
N ILE A 32 9.52 -6.60 -12.74
CA ILE A 32 9.75 -8.06 -12.79
C ILE A 32 8.64 -8.75 -13.58
N ASP A 33 7.38 -8.42 -13.27
CA ASP A 33 6.20 -8.99 -13.95
C ASP A 33 6.21 -8.64 -15.45
N LEU A 34 6.56 -7.39 -15.80
CA LEU A 34 6.70 -6.96 -17.19
C LEU A 34 7.75 -7.79 -17.91
N ARG A 35 8.93 -7.99 -17.30
CA ARG A 35 10.01 -8.79 -17.86
C ARG A 35 9.60 -10.24 -18.07
N ASN A 36 8.90 -10.84 -17.11
CA ASN A 36 8.38 -12.20 -17.25
C ASN A 36 7.39 -12.30 -18.43
N LYS A 37 6.51 -11.31 -18.60
CA LYS A 37 5.59 -11.26 -19.75
C LYS A 37 6.30 -11.05 -21.09
N GLU A 38 7.44 -10.39 -21.10
CA GLU A 38 8.28 -10.30 -22.29
C GLU A 38 8.93 -11.64 -22.64
N TYR A 39 9.37 -12.40 -21.64
CA TYR A 39 9.84 -13.78 -21.86
C TYR A 39 8.73 -14.71 -22.35
N GLU A 40 7.54 -14.68 -21.73
CA GLU A 40 6.40 -15.47 -22.22
C GLU A 40 6.05 -15.15 -23.68
N ARG A 41 6.14 -13.86 -24.06
CA ARG A 41 5.93 -13.44 -25.45
C ARG A 41 6.98 -14.06 -26.36
N ASP A 42 8.25 -13.96 -25.98
CA ASP A 42 9.37 -14.44 -26.81
C ASP A 42 9.33 -15.97 -26.95
N ASP A 43 9.00 -16.70 -25.89
CA ASP A 43 8.79 -18.14 -25.93
C ASP A 43 7.70 -18.54 -26.94
N LEU A 44 6.56 -17.83 -26.94
CA LEU A 44 5.48 -18.09 -27.90
C LEU A 44 5.85 -17.72 -29.34
N LEU A 45 6.67 -16.69 -29.53
CA LEU A 45 7.19 -16.32 -30.85
C LEU A 45 8.18 -17.38 -31.36
N HIS A 46 9.06 -17.87 -30.51
CA HIS A 46 9.96 -18.97 -30.85
C HIS A 46 9.21 -20.28 -31.13
N GLU A 47 8.12 -20.56 -30.40
CA GLU A 47 7.23 -21.68 -30.70
C GLU A 47 6.63 -21.56 -32.10
N ILE A 48 6.21 -20.35 -32.52
CA ILE A 48 5.72 -20.10 -33.89
C ILE A 48 6.85 -20.26 -34.93
N GLU A 49 8.07 -19.80 -34.62
CA GLU A 49 9.21 -19.79 -35.53
C GLU A 49 9.81 -21.19 -35.76
N LEU A 50 10.02 -21.94 -34.68
CA LEU A 50 10.82 -23.16 -34.68
C LEU A 50 9.98 -24.44 -34.74
N SER A 51 8.75 -24.41 -34.21
CA SER A 51 7.89 -25.60 -34.21
C SER A 51 7.17 -25.74 -35.56
N LYS A 52 7.13 -26.97 -36.08
CA LYS A 52 6.36 -27.34 -37.28
C LYS A 52 4.87 -27.53 -36.95
N LEU A 53 4.25 -26.50 -36.39
CA LEU A 53 2.87 -26.54 -35.93
C LEU A 53 1.89 -26.67 -37.09
N ASN A 54 0.80 -27.38 -36.86
CA ASN A 54 -0.34 -27.38 -37.78
C ASN A 54 -1.22 -26.13 -37.57
N ALA A 55 -2.16 -25.88 -38.49
CA ALA A 55 -2.98 -24.67 -38.48
C ALA A 55 -3.79 -24.45 -37.19
N ILE A 56 -4.26 -25.53 -36.55
CA ILE A 56 -5.03 -25.46 -35.31
C ILE A 56 -4.12 -25.07 -34.14
N GLU A 57 -2.94 -25.67 -34.08
CA GLU A 57 -1.91 -25.37 -33.08
C GLU A 57 -1.41 -23.93 -33.19
N ILE A 58 -1.14 -23.47 -34.42
CA ILE A 58 -0.76 -22.08 -34.71
C ILE A 58 -1.82 -21.13 -34.14
N MET A 59 -3.10 -21.37 -34.43
CA MET A 59 -4.19 -20.54 -33.93
C MET A 59 -4.26 -20.53 -32.40
N ALA A 60 -4.01 -21.67 -31.75
CA ALA A 60 -3.97 -21.76 -30.30
C ALA A 60 -2.81 -20.95 -29.69
N VAL A 61 -1.62 -21.01 -30.30
CA VAL A 61 -0.45 -20.22 -29.88
C VAL A 61 -0.70 -18.72 -30.07
N TYR A 62 -1.26 -18.29 -31.21
CA TYR A 62 -1.60 -16.89 -31.45
C TYR A 62 -2.61 -16.33 -30.44
N LYS A 63 -3.64 -17.10 -30.06
CA LYS A 63 -4.59 -16.68 -29.02
C LYS A 63 -3.92 -16.51 -27.65
N LYS A 64 -2.97 -17.39 -27.30
CA LYS A 64 -2.16 -17.23 -26.08
C LYS A 64 -1.30 -15.97 -26.17
N LEU A 65 -0.63 -15.76 -27.30
CA LEU A 65 0.21 -14.58 -27.54
C LEU A 65 -0.60 -13.28 -27.42
N GLU A 66 -1.80 -13.23 -28.00
CA GLU A 66 -2.69 -12.08 -27.88
C GLU A 66 -2.99 -11.77 -26.41
N LYS A 67 -3.33 -12.79 -25.61
CA LYS A 67 -3.59 -12.63 -24.18
C LYS A 67 -2.37 -12.11 -23.42
N VAL A 68 -1.18 -12.68 -23.68
CA VAL A 68 0.09 -12.22 -23.08
C VAL A 68 0.35 -10.75 -23.43
N LEU A 69 0.12 -10.34 -24.68
CA LEU A 69 0.29 -8.95 -25.11
C LEU A 69 -0.69 -7.98 -24.43
N GLN A 70 -1.94 -8.40 -24.21
CA GLN A 70 -2.94 -7.63 -23.46
C GLN A 70 -2.54 -7.47 -21.99
N GLU A 71 -2.16 -8.57 -21.33
CA GLU A 71 -1.68 -8.55 -19.93
C GLU A 71 -0.44 -7.67 -19.77
N ARG A 72 0.51 -7.78 -20.71
CA ARG A 72 1.70 -6.93 -20.78
C ARG A 72 1.31 -5.45 -20.85
N ARG A 73 0.32 -5.09 -21.66
CA ARG A 73 -0.13 -3.69 -21.80
C ARG A 73 -0.70 -3.16 -20.48
N ILE A 74 -1.54 -3.96 -19.80
CA ILE A 74 -2.08 -3.60 -18.48
C ILE A 74 -0.96 -3.36 -17.46
N ILE A 75 0.11 -4.17 -17.47
CA ILE A 75 1.26 -3.95 -16.59
C ILE A 75 2.00 -2.65 -16.93
N LYS A 76 2.20 -2.35 -18.22
CA LYS A 76 2.79 -1.06 -18.62
C LYS A 76 1.95 0.13 -18.17
N ASP A 77 0.64 0.07 -18.35
CA ASP A 77 -0.26 1.15 -17.91
C ASP A 77 -0.14 1.38 -16.39
N LYS A 78 0.02 0.31 -15.60
CA LYS A 78 0.28 0.40 -14.15
C LYS A 78 1.65 1.01 -13.84
N ILE A 79 2.70 0.66 -14.59
CA ILE A 79 4.04 1.27 -14.44
C ILE A 79 3.99 2.75 -14.77
N ASP A 80 3.26 3.16 -15.81
CA ASP A 80 3.10 4.56 -16.19
C ASP A 80 2.40 5.35 -15.07
N LEU A 81 1.36 4.78 -14.45
CA LEU A 81 0.74 5.36 -13.26
C LEU A 81 1.75 5.51 -12.11
N VAL A 82 2.46 4.44 -11.76
CA VAL A 82 3.42 4.42 -10.64
C VAL A 82 4.56 5.41 -10.87
N SER A 83 5.13 5.45 -12.06
CA SER A 83 6.19 6.39 -12.43
C SER A 83 5.73 7.85 -12.40
N THR A 84 4.45 8.11 -12.66
CA THR A 84 3.85 9.46 -12.54
C THR A 84 3.73 9.92 -11.09
N ILE A 85 3.33 9.02 -10.17
CA ILE A 85 3.12 9.35 -8.75
C ILE A 85 4.39 9.23 -7.89
N LYS A 86 5.37 8.43 -8.31
CA LYS A 86 6.60 8.18 -7.55
C LYS A 86 7.41 9.45 -7.24
N PRO A 87 7.59 10.43 -8.15
CA PRO A 87 8.27 11.68 -7.82
C PRO A 87 7.58 12.48 -6.72
N TYR A 88 6.24 12.44 -6.67
CA TYR A 88 5.48 13.01 -5.55
C TYR A 88 5.81 12.25 -4.27
N ALA A 89 5.73 10.92 -4.26
CA ALA A 89 6.03 10.09 -3.10
C ALA A 89 7.45 10.33 -2.54
N ASN A 90 8.45 10.29 -3.40
CA ASN A 90 9.86 10.47 -3.03
C ASN A 90 10.14 11.80 -2.34
N LYS A 91 9.47 12.90 -2.75
CA LYS A 91 9.61 14.20 -2.09
C LYS A 91 9.17 14.18 -0.64
N PHE A 92 8.11 13.45 -0.31
CA PHE A 92 7.57 13.40 1.05
C PHE A 92 8.33 12.39 1.92
N ILE A 93 8.80 11.28 1.35
CA ILE A 93 9.74 10.37 2.01
C ILE A 93 11.00 11.12 2.44
N ALA A 94 11.60 11.91 1.54
CA ALA A 94 12.79 12.71 1.84
C ALA A 94 12.55 13.79 2.91
N LYS A 95 11.30 14.26 3.07
CA LYS A 95 10.89 15.22 4.11
C LYS A 95 10.62 14.55 5.46
N GLY A 96 10.79 13.24 5.58
CA GLY A 96 10.58 12.51 6.84
C GLY A 96 9.11 12.27 7.20
N ILE A 97 8.17 12.41 6.24
CA ILE A 97 6.73 12.24 6.52
C ILE A 97 6.40 10.84 7.02
N CYS A 98 7.13 9.82 6.61
CA CYS A 98 6.93 8.47 7.12
C CYS A 98 7.13 8.42 8.65
N ALA A 99 8.18 9.07 9.18
CA ALA A 99 8.44 9.13 10.61
C ALA A 99 7.38 9.96 11.36
N GLU A 100 6.96 11.08 10.78
CA GLU A 100 5.87 11.91 11.32
C GLU A 100 4.52 11.16 11.35
N THR A 101 4.26 10.36 10.31
CA THR A 101 3.05 9.52 10.20
C THR A 101 3.03 8.46 11.30
N ASP A 102 4.17 7.78 11.52
CA ASP A 102 4.32 6.82 12.62
C ASP A 102 4.14 7.46 13.99
N ALA A 103 4.67 8.66 14.19
CA ALA A 103 4.49 9.41 15.43
C ALA A 103 3.02 9.80 15.65
N ALA A 104 2.33 10.26 14.59
CA ALA A 104 0.93 10.62 14.65
C ALA A 104 0.03 9.42 15.00
N ILE A 105 0.27 8.25 14.39
CA ILE A 105 -0.43 6.99 14.71
C ILE A 105 -0.29 6.67 16.21
N LYS A 106 0.96 6.65 16.72
CA LYS A 106 1.22 6.39 18.15
C LYS A 106 0.56 7.40 19.08
N ASN A 107 0.50 8.67 18.66
CA ASN A 107 -0.14 9.73 19.43
C ASN A 107 -1.66 9.53 19.51
N ILE A 108 -2.30 9.12 18.41
CA ILE A 108 -3.73 8.82 18.38
C ILE A 108 -4.05 7.58 19.23
N GLU A 109 -3.25 6.51 19.14
CA GLU A 109 -3.41 5.33 19.99
C GLU A 109 -3.24 5.66 21.48
N THR A 110 -2.31 6.54 21.81
CA THR A 110 -2.11 7.03 23.17
C THR A 110 -3.29 7.89 23.63
N LEU A 111 -3.80 8.76 22.77
CA LEU A 111 -5.00 9.54 23.04
C LEU A 111 -6.21 8.63 23.30
N LYS A 112 -6.41 7.60 22.48
CA LYS A 112 -7.47 6.59 22.65
C LYS A 112 -7.37 5.92 24.02
N ARG A 113 -6.19 5.40 24.39
CA ARG A 113 -5.94 4.80 25.71
C ARG A 113 -6.19 5.78 26.85
N ASN A 114 -5.79 7.04 26.70
CA ASN A 114 -6.03 8.08 27.70
C ASN A 114 -7.52 8.39 27.87
N GLN A 115 -8.29 8.34 26.77
CA GLN A 115 -9.74 8.54 26.80
C GLN A 115 -10.47 7.34 27.43
N GLU A 116 -10.04 6.13 27.13
CA GLU A 116 -10.57 4.88 27.71
C GLU A 116 -10.25 4.77 29.21
N ASN A 117 -9.03 5.16 29.60
CA ASN A 117 -8.54 5.08 30.99
C ASN A 117 -8.65 6.42 31.72
N ARG A 118 -9.61 7.28 31.37
CA ARG A 118 -9.79 8.60 31.98
C ARG A 118 -9.91 8.48 33.50
N GLN A 119 -8.95 9.10 34.20
CA GLN A 119 -8.97 9.22 35.65
C GLN A 119 -9.21 10.69 36.01
N TYR A 120 -10.10 10.92 36.97
CA TYR A 120 -10.38 12.26 37.47
C TYR A 120 -9.63 12.51 38.76
N THR A 121 -9.00 13.68 38.90
CA THR A 121 -8.45 14.12 40.19
C THR A 121 -9.33 15.24 40.73
N PRO A 122 -10.24 14.97 41.68
CA PRO A 122 -11.12 16.00 42.21
C PRO A 122 -10.35 17.11 42.89
N ARG A 123 -10.75 18.35 42.60
CA ARG A 123 -10.18 19.55 43.23
C ARG A 123 -10.96 19.99 44.47
N VAL A 124 -12.26 19.68 44.54
CA VAL A 124 -13.19 20.18 45.57
C VAL A 124 -13.94 19.03 46.25
N LEU A 125 -14.61 18.16 45.48
CA LEU A 125 -15.42 17.05 46.00
C LEU A 125 -14.56 15.81 46.29
N LYS A 126 -14.35 15.47 47.56
CA LYS A 126 -13.44 14.39 47.99
C LYS A 126 -14.04 12.97 47.92
N ASP A 127 -15.35 12.85 47.74
CA ASP A 127 -16.06 11.56 47.73
C ASP A 127 -16.60 11.21 46.33
N LEU A 128 -15.69 11.04 45.36
CA LEU A 128 -16.04 10.65 44.01
C LEU A 128 -15.44 9.29 43.67
N LYS A 129 -16.28 8.35 43.23
CA LYS A 129 -15.84 7.01 42.81
C LYS A 129 -14.89 7.02 41.61
N CYS A 130 -14.97 8.04 40.77
CA CYS A 130 -14.07 8.24 39.61
C CYS A 130 -12.73 8.90 39.97
N ALA A 131 -12.53 9.27 41.25
CA ALA A 131 -11.30 9.89 41.71
C ALA A 131 -10.12 8.92 41.60
N LYS A 132 -8.98 9.40 41.12
CA LYS A 132 -7.73 8.65 41.04
C LYS A 132 -7.31 8.21 42.45
N LYS A 133 -7.30 6.90 42.71
CA LYS A 133 -6.80 6.33 43.97
C LYS A 133 -5.29 6.58 44.05
N LYS A 134 -4.80 7.18 45.15
CA LYS A 134 -3.36 7.23 45.44
C LYS A 134 -2.86 5.79 45.63
N ARG A 135 -1.74 5.44 45.01
CA ARG A 135 -1.03 4.20 45.39
C ARG A 135 -0.49 4.41 46.79
N GLU A 136 -0.87 3.53 47.70
CA GLU A 136 -0.23 3.40 49.02
C GLU A 136 1.14 2.74 48.78
N GLU A 137 2.22 3.39 49.24
CA GLU A 137 3.58 2.85 49.28
C GLU A 137 3.76 1.94 50.50
#